data_AF-A0A8T4VVU4-F1
#
_entry.id   AF-A0A8T4VVU4-F1
#
_cell.length_a   1.000
_cell.length_b   1.000
_cell.length_c   1.000
_cell.angle_alpha   90.00
_cell.angle_beta   90.00
_cell.angle_gamma   90.00
#
_symmetry.space_group_name_H-M   'P 1'
#
loop_
_entity.id
_entity.type
_entity.pdbx_description
1 polymer ?
#
loop_
_entity_poly.entity_id
_entity_poly.type
_entity_poly.pdbx_seq_one_letter_code
_entity_poly.pdbx_strand_id
1 'polypeptide(L)' 'GSLKAVLLDKKDKEIKKIPVRELTDELKKSKNIETVVFDGIITQRLLDIAHNKNVKTIVGMKMGNVVKKPKSVKVVTKKK' A
#
# COMPACT_ATOMS: atom_id res chain seq x y z
N GLY A 1 11.56 3.05 -14.60
CA GLY A 1 11.66 2.77 -13.15
C GLY A 1 10.93 1.48 -12.86
N SER A 2 11.57 0.53 -12.20
CA SER A 2 10.97 -0.77 -11.88
C SER A 2 10.03 -0.61 -10.69
N LEU A 3 8.78 -0.21 -10.96
CA LEU A 3 7.77 0.01 -9.93
C LEU A 3 7.56 -1.28 -9.12
N LYS A 4 8.10 -1.35 -7.90
CA LYS A 4 8.08 -2.52 -7.02
C LYS A 4 7.33 -2.21 -5.72
N ALA A 5 6.60 -3.21 -5.24
CA ALA A 5 5.87 -3.18 -4.01
C ALA A 5 6.30 -4.34 -3.10
N VAL A 6 6.30 -4.07 -1.81
CA VAL A 6 6.60 -4.98 -0.72
C VAL A 6 5.40 -5.00 0.22
N LEU A 7 4.95 -6.20 0.55
CA LEU A 7 3.86 -6.47 1.47
C LEU A 7 4.47 -6.94 2.80
N LEU A 8 4.08 -6.29 3.88
CA LEU A 8 4.56 -6.56 5.23
C LEU A 8 3.41 -7.04 6.13
N ASP A 9 3.71 -7.99 7.01
CA ASP A 9 2.78 -8.46 8.04
C ASP A 9 2.79 -7.55 9.28
N LYS A 10 2.06 -7.96 10.33
CA LYS A 10 1.99 -7.24 11.62
C LYS A 10 3.32 -7.17 12.38
N LYS A 11 4.30 -7.99 12.00
CA LYS A 11 5.64 -8.09 12.63
C LYS A 11 6.70 -7.42 11.78
N ASP A 12 6.29 -6.57 10.83
CA ASP A 12 7.17 -5.92 9.84
C ASP A 12 8.03 -6.92 9.04
N LYS A 13 7.55 -8.17 8.88
CA LYS A 13 8.21 -9.15 8.01
C LYS A 13 7.71 -9.02 6.58
N GLU A 14 8.65 -9.06 5.63
CA GLU A 14 8.34 -9.17 4.20
C GLU A 14 7.60 -10.48 3.94
N ILE A 15 6.32 -10.36 3.62
CA ILE A 15 5.48 -11.47 3.15
C ILE A 15 5.84 -11.75 1.70
N LYS A 16 5.90 -10.70 0.88
CA LYS A 16 6.06 -10.82 -0.57
C LYS A 16 6.54 -9.53 -1.21
N LYS A 17 7.25 -9.68 -2.32
CA LYS A 17 7.71 -8.59 -3.18
C LYS A 17 7.27 -8.83 -4.61
N ILE A 18 6.59 -7.84 -5.18
CA ILE A 18 5.90 -7.94 -6.47
C ILE A 18 6.02 -6.62 -7.23
N PRO A 19 5.77 -6.60 -8.55
CA PRO A 19 5.60 -5.35 -9.28
C PRO A 19 4.36 -4.58 -8.79
N VAL A 20 4.42 -3.24 -8.76
CA VAL A 20 3.27 -2.39 -8.39
C VAL A 20 2.06 -2.64 -9.29
N ARG A 21 2.28 -3.04 -10.55
CA ARG A 21 1.21 -3.39 -11.49
C ARG A 21 0.35 -4.56 -10.98
N GLU A 22 0.95 -5.47 -10.21
CA GLU A 22 0.27 -6.63 -9.63
C GLU A 22 -0.18 -6.40 -8.18
N LEU A 23 0.23 -5.27 -7.57
CA LEU A 23 -0.05 -4.96 -6.17
C LEU A 23 -1.54 -5.01 -5.85
N THR A 24 -2.39 -4.49 -6.72
CA THR A 24 -3.84 -4.49 -6.51
C THR A 24 -4.43 -5.89 -6.49
N ASP A 25 -3.94 -6.80 -7.33
CA ASP A 25 -4.43 -8.18 -7.37
C ASP A 25 -3.88 -9.00 -6.21
N GLU A 26 -2.61 -8.79 -5.88
CA GLU A 26 -1.97 -9.42 -4.73
C GLU A 26 -2.56 -8.94 -3.39
N LEU A 27 -2.89 -7.66 -3.23
CA LEU A 27 -3.66 -7.20 -2.06
C LEU A 27 -5.02 -7.90 -1.95
N LYS A 28 -5.69 -8.14 -3.09
CA LYS A 28 -6.96 -8.85 -3.15
C LYS A 28 -6.82 -10.34 -2.82
N LYS A 29 -5.73 -10.99 -3.20
CA LYS A 29 -5.47 -12.42 -2.94
C LYS A 29 -4.90 -12.66 -1.54
N SER A 30 -3.92 -11.87 -1.15
CA SER A 30 -3.22 -11.95 0.12
C SER A 30 -4.13 -11.52 1.28
N LYS A 31 -3.92 -12.18 2.43
CA LYS A 31 -4.58 -11.90 3.70
C LYS A 31 -3.48 -11.59 4.73
N ASN A 32 -3.82 -10.90 5.82
CA ASN A 32 -2.90 -10.52 6.90
C ASN A 32 -1.77 -9.53 6.52
N ILE A 33 -2.00 -8.70 5.50
CA ILE A 33 -1.11 -7.58 5.21
C ILE A 33 -1.44 -6.45 6.19
N GLU A 34 -0.43 -5.96 6.92
CA GLU A 34 -0.60 -4.80 7.81
C GLU A 34 0.00 -3.53 7.18
N THR A 35 1.13 -3.66 6.48
CA THR A 35 1.83 -2.55 5.86
C THR A 35 2.15 -2.84 4.39
N VAL A 36 1.98 -1.85 3.54
CA VAL A 36 2.29 -1.92 2.10
C VAL A 36 3.30 -0.83 1.77
N VAL A 37 4.43 -1.19 1.15
CA VAL A 37 5.48 -0.24 0.76
C VAL A 37 5.71 -0.33 -0.74
N PHE A 38 5.66 0.79 -1.46
CA PHE A 38 5.92 0.80 -2.89
C PHE A 38 6.46 2.13 -3.40
N ASP A 39 7.15 2.12 -4.53
CA ASP A 39 7.80 3.29 -5.14
C ASP A 39 6.88 4.00 -6.16
N GLY A 40 5.61 4.18 -5.82
CA GLY A 40 4.60 4.73 -6.72
C GLY A 40 3.77 5.88 -6.15
N ILE A 41 2.77 6.28 -6.93
CA ILE A 41 1.77 7.27 -6.52
C ILE A 41 0.66 6.55 -5.75
N ILE A 42 0.36 7.04 -4.55
CA ILE A 42 -0.75 6.57 -3.73
C ILE A 42 -2.04 7.16 -4.29
N THR A 43 -2.88 6.31 -4.89
CA THR A 43 -4.19 6.69 -5.45
C THR A 43 -5.31 6.36 -4.47
N GLN A 44 -6.47 7.01 -4.65
CA GLN A 44 -7.68 6.71 -3.86
C GLN A 44 -8.07 5.22 -3.97
N ARG A 45 -8.06 4.65 -5.18
CA ARG A 45 -8.40 3.24 -5.43
C ARG A 45 -7.51 2.27 -4.65
N LEU A 46 -6.21 2.54 -4.56
CA LEU A 46 -5.30 1.72 -3.76
C LEU A 46 -5.65 1.81 -2.26
N LEU A 47 -5.95 3.02 -1.80
CA LEU A 47 -6.35 3.30 -0.43
C LEU A 47 -7.65 2.59 -0.06
N ASP A 48 -8.64 2.55 -0.96
CA ASP A 48 -9.91 1.87 -0.75
C ASP A 48 -9.72 0.34 -0.67
N ILE A 49 -8.87 -0.24 -1.54
CA ILE A 49 -8.53 -1.68 -1.50
C ILE A 49 -7.82 -2.02 -0.18
N ALA A 50 -6.85 -1.20 0.21
CA ALA A 50 -6.11 -1.35 1.45
C ALA A 50 -7.02 -1.25 2.68
N HIS A 51 -7.97 -0.30 2.68
CA HIS A 51 -8.96 -0.15 3.73
C HIS A 51 -9.86 -1.39 3.85
N ASN A 52 -10.39 -1.89 2.72
CA ASN A 52 -11.18 -3.13 2.68
C ASN A 52 -10.40 -4.35 3.16
N LYS A 53 -9.06 -4.33 3.00
CA LYS A 53 -8.16 -5.38 3.43
C LYS A 53 -7.64 -5.23 4.85
N ASN A 54 -8.11 -4.22 5.60
CA ASN A 54 -7.61 -3.90 6.94
C ASN A 54 -6.10 -3.61 6.99
N VAL A 55 -5.53 -3.09 5.90
CA VAL A 55 -4.16 -2.58 5.90
C VAL A 55 -4.11 -1.30 6.72
N LYS A 56 -3.22 -1.27 7.71
CA LYS A 56 -3.07 -0.12 8.60
C LYS A 56 -2.15 0.94 8.03
N THR A 57 -1.13 0.55 7.27
CA THR A 57 -0.10 1.48 6.79
C THR A 57 0.17 1.32 5.31
N ILE A 58 0.20 2.43 4.59
CA ILE A 58 0.61 2.51 3.19
C ILE A 58 1.75 3.50 3.07
N VAL A 59 2.85 3.05 2.49
CA VAL A 59 4.04 3.84 2.21
C VAL A 59 4.22 3.95 0.70
N GLY A 60 4.22 5.18 0.18
CA GLY A 60 4.39 5.46 -1.24
C GLY A 60 5.43 6.56 -1.50
N MET A 61 5.77 6.79 -2.77
CA MET A 61 6.63 7.92 -3.14
C MET A 61 5.87 9.25 -3.08
N LYS A 62 4.67 9.31 -3.67
CA LYS A 62 3.89 10.55 -3.77
C LYS A 62 2.42 10.30 -3.48
N MET A 63 1.74 11.25 -2.87
CA MET A 63 0.28 11.20 -2.76
C MET A 63 -0.32 11.70 -4.07
N GLY A 64 -1.20 10.91 -4.68
CA GLY A 64 -1.99 11.32 -5.83
C GLY A 64 -3.21 12.11 -5.40
N ASN A 65 -4.24 12.12 -6.26
CA ASN A 65 -5.53 12.73 -5.93
C ASN A 65 -6.28 11.85 -4.91
N VAL A 66 -6.04 12.12 -3.64
CA VAL A 66 -6.69 11.45 -2.51
C VAL A 66 -7.54 12.49 -1.79
N VAL A 67 -8.85 12.34 -1.91
CA VAL A 67 -9.82 13.34 -1.43
C VAL A 67 -10.16 13.10 0.05
N LYS A 68 -10.13 11.84 0.48
CA LYS A 68 -10.38 11.44 1.87
C LYS A 68 -9.38 10.39 2.31
N LYS A 69 -8.63 10.69 3.38
CA LYS A 69 -7.88 9.68 4.13
C LYS A 69 -8.80 9.07 5.22
N PRO A 70 -9.08 7.76 5.16
CA PRO A 70 -9.67 7.06 6.30
C PRO A 70 -8.73 7.19 7.50
N LYS A 71 -9.24 7.55 8.68
CA LYS A 71 -8.44 7.61 9.91
C LYS A 71 -7.81 6.26 10.29
N SER A 72 -8.38 5.16 9.77
CA SER A 72 -7.91 3.79 9.97
C SER A 72 -6.67 3.42 9.16
N VAL A 73 -6.30 4.21 8.11
CA VAL A 73 -5.16 3.91 7.25
C VAL A 73 -4.14 5.04 7.33
N LYS A 74 -2.96 4.75 7.88
CA LYS A 74 -1.82 5.64 7.94
C LYS A 74 -1.13 5.68 6.59
N VAL A 75 -1.03 6.87 6.02
CA VAL A 75 -0.42 7.06 4.70
C VAL A 75 0.87 7.85 4.88
N VAL A 76 1.99 7.22 4.54
CA VAL A 76 3.33 7.79 4.57
C VAL A 76 3.79 8.01 3.14
N THR A 77 4.27 9.21 2.84
CA THR A 77 4.86 9.52 1.55
C THR A 77 6.28 10.02 1.74
N LYS A 78 7.18 9.68 0.81
CA LYS A 78 8.52 10.27 0.77
C LYS A 78 8.40 11.77 0.49
N LYS A 79 8.36 12.59 1.55
CA LYS A 79 8.49 14.04 1.44
C LYS A 79 9.91 14.33 0.95
N LYS A 80 10.01 15.05 -0.16
CA LYS A 80 11.20 15.79 -0.54
C LYS A 80 10.89 17.27 -0.35
#